data_AF-A0A925EKL6-F1
#
_entry.id   AF-A0A925EKL6-F1
#
_cell.length_a   1.000
_cell.length_b   1.000
_cell.length_c   1.000
_cell.angle_alpha   90.00
_cell.angle_beta   90.00
_cell.angle_gamma   90.00
#
_symmetry.space_group_name_H-M   'P 1'
#
loop_
_entity.id
_entity.type
_entity.pdbx_description
1 polymer ?
#
loop_
_entity_poly.entity_id
_entity_poly.type
_entity_poly.pdbx_seq_one_letter_code
_entity_poly.pdbx_strand_id
1 'polypeptide(L)' 'MNLKNLLSPEEYQAVTNVAQGRLGSDQLPIVAWALGFVNLEQLDALLSGKGQTITVPAQRPQPQLP' A
#
# COMPACT_ATOMS: atom_id res chain seq x y z
N MET A 1 8.83 9.88 -3.30
CA MET A 1 8.59 9.29 -1.97
C MET A 1 8.62 7.77 -2.12
N ASN A 2 9.29 7.03 -1.22
CA ASN A 2 9.43 5.57 -1.34
C ASN A 2 8.77 4.86 -0.17
N LEU A 3 8.07 3.75 -0.43
CA LEU A 3 7.36 2.98 0.59
C LEU A 3 8.28 2.51 1.73
N LYS A 4 9.50 2.08 1.39
CA LYS A 4 10.54 1.66 2.34
C LYS A 4 10.99 2.77 3.31
N ASN A 5 10.76 4.05 2.98
CA ASN A 5 11.08 5.16 3.86
C ASN A 5 9.92 5.52 4.80
N LEU A 6 8.72 5.00 4.55
CA LEU A 6 7.52 5.23 5.36
C LEU A 6 7.26 4.08 6.33
N LEU A 7 7.66 2.88 5.97
CA LEU A 7 7.45 1.66 6.73
C LEU A 7 8.70 1.28 7.52
N SER A 8 8.49 0.78 8.73
CA SER A 8 9.51 0.05 9.49
C SER A 8 9.91 -1.22 8.73
N PRO A 9 11.10 -1.79 8.98
CA PRO A 9 11.54 -3.01 8.31
C PRO A 9 10.54 -4.17 8.42
N GLU A 10 9.91 -4.32 9.59
CA GLU A 10 8.90 -5.34 9.87
C GLU A 10 7.60 -5.11 9.08
N GLU A 11 7.12 -3.87 9.00
CA GLU A 11 5.93 -3.49 8.25
C GLU A 11 6.16 -3.66 6.75
N TYR A 12 7.33 -3.25 6.26
CA TYR A 12 7.73 -3.47 4.88
C TYR A 12 7.80 -4.95 4.54
N GLN A 13 8.34 -5.78 5.44
CA GLN A 13 8.39 -7.23 5.29
C GLN A 13 6.99 -7.84 5.25
N ALA A 14 6.07 -7.40 6.12
CA ALA A 14 4.67 -7.82 6.11
C ALA A 14 3.98 -7.47 4.77
N VAL A 15 4.16 -6.25 4.28
CA VAL A 15 3.65 -5.81 2.97
C VAL A 15 4.20 -6.68 1.84
N THR A 16 5.52 -6.92 1.83
CA THR A 16 6.12 -7.76 0.79
C THR A 16 5.67 -9.21 0.88
N ASN A 17 5.45 -9.76 2.09
CA ASN A 17 4.95 -11.11 2.28
C ASN A 17 3.51 -11.27 1.77
N VAL A 18 2.67 -10.25 1.98
CA VAL A 18 1.28 -10.24 1.47
C VAL A 18 1.26 -10.06 -0.06
N ALA A 19 2.17 -9.25 -0.60
CA ALA A 19 2.30 -9.08 -2.05
C ALA A 19 2.95 -10.27 -2.76
N GLN A 20 3.77 -11.06 -2.05
CA GLN A 20 4.48 -12.21 -2.60
C GLN A 20 3.50 -13.21 -3.21
N GLY A 21 3.68 -13.46 -4.51
CA GLY A 21 2.95 -14.49 -5.26
C GLY A 21 1.70 -14.02 -6.00
N ARG A 22 1.24 -12.77 -5.85
CA ARG A 22 0.03 -12.29 -6.55
C ARG A 22 0.12 -10.89 -7.15
N LEU A 23 0.98 -10.03 -6.61
CA LEU A 23 0.96 -8.61 -6.96
C LEU A 23 2.39 -8.12 -7.25
N GLY A 24 2.58 -7.42 -8.38
CA GLY A 24 3.87 -6.85 -8.75
C GLY A 24 4.31 -5.73 -7.79
N SER A 25 5.59 -5.35 -7.84
CA SER A 25 6.19 -4.29 -7.00
C SER A 25 5.44 -2.95 -7.02
N ASP A 26 4.63 -2.71 -8.04
CA ASP A 26 3.79 -1.52 -8.17
C ASP A 26 2.55 -1.51 -7.27
N GLN A 27 2.16 -2.66 -6.73
CA GLN A 27 1.03 -2.78 -5.81
C GLN A 27 1.41 -2.75 -4.33
N LEU A 28 2.70 -2.73 -4.00
CA LEU A 28 3.17 -2.62 -2.62
C LEU A 28 2.55 -1.41 -1.87
N PRO A 29 2.37 -0.22 -2.49
CA PRO A 29 1.67 0.90 -1.82
C PRO A 29 0.22 0.57 -1.47
N ILE A 30 -0.50 -0.10 -2.37
CA ILE A 30 -1.90 -0.49 -2.17
C ILE A 30 -2.00 -1.52 -1.05
N VAL A 31 -1.07 -2.49 -1.00
CA VAL A 31 -1.01 -3.50 0.06
C VAL A 31 -0.70 -2.84 1.42
N ALA A 32 0.25 -1.91 1.46
CA ALA A 32 0.56 -1.17 2.70
C ALA A 32 -0.65 -0.37 3.22
N TRP A 33 -1.43 0.23 2.32
CA TRP A 33 -2.66 0.91 2.69
C TRP A 33 -3.74 -0.05 3.15
N ALA A 34 -3.92 -1.19 2.47
CA ALA A 34 -4.87 -2.22 2.89
C ALA A 34 -4.55 -2.78 4.29
N LEU A 35 -3.26 -2.93 4.61
CA LEU A 35 -2.79 -3.34 5.94
C LEU A 35 -2.87 -2.21 6.98
N GLY A 36 -3.12 -0.97 6.55
CA GLY A 36 -3.27 0.18 7.43
C GLY A 36 -1.96 0.83 7.89
N PHE A 37 -0.84 0.50 7.27
CA PHE A 37 0.46 1.10 7.59
C PHE A 37 0.65 2.50 6.97
N VAL A 38 -0.08 2.79 5.89
CA VAL A 38 -0.08 4.12 5.27
C VAL A 38 -1.50 4.66 5.13
N ASN A 39 -1.64 5.98 5.23
CA ASN A 39 -2.90 6.68 5.03
C ASN A 39 -3.12 7.04 3.55
N LEU A 40 -4.29 7.61 3.23
CA LEU A 40 -4.66 7.99 1.86
C LEU A 40 -3.74 9.05 1.25
N GLU A 41 -3.30 10.04 2.04
CA GLU A 41 -2.38 11.09 1.57
C GLU A 41 -0.99 10.54 1.24
N GLN A 42 -0.48 9.64 2.08
CA GLN A 42 0.79 8.94 1.86
C GLN A 42 0.70 8.00 0.67
N LEU A 43 -0.42 7.29 0.52
CA LEU A 43 -0.67 6.44 -0.64
C LEU A 43 -0.73 7.27 -1.93
N ASP A 44 -1.45 8.39 -1.94
CA ASP A 44 -1.47 9.30 -3.09
C ASP A 44 -0.05 9.76 -3.44
N ALA A 45 0.72 10.24 -2.47
CA ALA A 45 2.11 10.66 -2.70
C ALA A 45 3.02 9.55 -3.26
N LEU A 46 2.77 8.28 -2.91
CA LEU A 46 3.50 7.12 -3.43
C LEU A 46 3.10 6.75 -4.86
N LEU A 47 1.85 7.01 -5.25
CA LEU A 47 1.28 6.65 -6.55
C LEU A 47 1.41 7.79 -7.57
N SER A 48 1.13 9.02 -7.15
CA SER A 48 1.38 10.27 -7.88
C SER A 48 2.86 10.44 -8.21
N GLY A 49 3.76 10.05 -7.30
CA GLY A 49 5.20 10.03 -7.55
C GLY A 49 5.64 9.03 -8.65
N LYS A 50 4.78 8.08 -9.03
CA LYS A 50 4.98 7.14 -10.14
C LYS A 50 4.20 7.51 -11.40
N GLY A 51 3.51 8.66 -11.42
CA GLY A 51 2.66 9.08 -12.54
C GLY A 51 1.42 8.20 -12.76
N GLN A 52 1.03 7.38 -11.77
CA GLN A 52 -0.15 6.54 -11.84
C GLN A 52 -1.29 7.18 -11.04
N THR A 53 -2.30 7.69 -11.74
CA THR A 53 -3.55 8.15 -11.13
C THR A 53 -4.38 6.94 -10.75
N ILE A 54 -4.27 6.47 -9.51
CA ILE A 54 -5.09 5.37 -9.02
C ILE A 54 -6.22 5.96 -8.21
N THR A 55 -7.47 5.73 -8.64
CA THR A 55 -8.66 6.05 -7.84
C THR A 55 -8.74 5.08 -6.67
N VAL A 56 -8.04 5.43 -5.59
CA VAL A 56 -8.14 4.67 -4.33
C VAL A 56 -9.47 5.04 -3.67
N PRO A 57 -10.35 4.08 -3.37
CA PRO A 57 -11.55 4.38 -2.60
C PRO A 57 -11.16 5.03 -1.27
N ALA A 58 -11.91 6.05 -0.84
CA ALA A 58 -11.65 6.80 0.39
C ALA A 58 -11.67 5.93 1.67
N GLN A 59 -12.08 4.66 1.55
CA GLN A 59 -12.23 3.72 2.64
C GLN A 59 -11.32 2.51 2.41
N ARG A 60 -10.56 2.14 3.45
CA ARG A 60 -9.78 0.90 3.47
C ARG A 60 -10.71 -0.30 3.19
N PRO A 61 -10.26 -1.32 2.43
CA PRO A 61 -10.99 -2.57 2.32
C PRO A 61 -11.19 -3.12 3.73
N GLN A 62 -12.43 -3.03 4.20
CA GLN A 62 -12.80 -3.65 5.47
C GLN A 62 -12.87 -5.15 5.22
N PRO A 63 -12.27 -5.99 6.09
CA PRO A 63 -12.55 -7.41 6.04
C PRO A 63 -14.06 -7.59 6.18
N GLN A 64 -14.71 -8.06 5.12
CA GLN A 64 -16.11 -8.46 5.16
C GLN A 64 -16.17 -9.71 6.03
N LEU A 65 -16.45 -9.52 7.32
CA LEU A 65 -16.74 -10.63 8.23
C LEU A 65 -18.08 -11.26 7.77
N PRO A 66 -18.13 -12.58 7.57
CA PRO A 66 -19.36 -13.29 7.19
C PRO A 66 -20.41 -13.29 8.29
#